data_AF-A0A0K0GFA5-F1
#
_entry.id   AF-A0A0K0GFA5-F1
#
_cell.length_a   1.000
_cell.length_b   1.000
_cell.length_c   1.000
_cell.angle_alpha   90.00
_cell.angle_beta   90.00
_cell.angle_gamma   90.00
#
_symmetry.space_group_name_H-M   'P 1'
#
loop_
_entity.id
_entity.type
_entity.pdbx_description
1 polymer ?
#
loop_
_entity_poly.entity_id
_entity_poly.type
_entity_poly.pdbx_seq_one_letter_code
_entity_poly.pdbx_strand_id
1 'polypeptide(L)'
;MAFRDLKSHRYGQAMEDSLTRHGERLQILLLLSTLATFATWLAGLRCEATGIAQWLSPRSSTRKLYLTLRVGREALARCWPMEPVSRWLERLRALPDAVREQMTLAL
;
A
#
# COMPACT_ATOMS: atom_id res chain seq x y z
N MET A 1 -9.68 -8.51 4.75
CA MET A 1 -9.70 -9.19 3.44
C MET A 1 -10.26 -10.56 3.65
N ALA A 2 -11.38 -10.89 2.99
CA ALA A 2 -12.00 -12.22 3.10
C ALA A 2 -11.52 -13.12 1.94
N PHE A 3 -11.69 -14.44 2.05
CA PHE A 3 -11.37 -15.42 0.98
C PHE A 3 -11.97 -15.04 -0.39
N ARG A 4 -13.11 -14.33 -0.38
CA ARG A 4 -13.77 -13.81 -1.58
C ARG A 4 -12.96 -12.71 -2.31
N ASP A 5 -12.27 -11.84 -1.57
CA ASP A 5 -11.41 -10.81 -2.15
C ASP A 5 -10.13 -11.41 -2.73
N LEU A 6 -9.71 -12.57 -2.23
CA LEU A 6 -8.57 -13.29 -2.79
C LEU A 6 -8.90 -13.89 -4.17
N LYS A 7 -10.15 -14.32 -4.30
CA LYS A 7 -10.69 -15.06 -5.43
C LYS A 7 -11.20 -14.14 -6.57
N SER A 8 -11.66 -12.92 -6.26
CA SER A 8 -12.21 -12.00 -7.26
C SER A 8 -11.18 -11.49 -8.29
N HIS A 9 -11.49 -11.66 -9.59
CA HIS A 9 -10.71 -11.10 -10.70
C HIS A 9 -10.77 -9.57 -10.77
N ARG A 10 -11.94 -8.97 -10.54
CA ARG A 10 -12.17 -7.52 -10.80
C ARG A 10 -11.78 -6.64 -9.60
N TYR A 11 -11.98 -7.13 -8.38
CA TYR A 11 -11.79 -6.35 -7.16
C TYR A 11 -10.76 -6.96 -6.21
N GLY A 12 -10.20 -8.12 -6.57
CA GLY A 12 -9.34 -8.93 -5.73
C GLY A 12 -7.92 -9.10 -6.26
N GLN A 13 -7.28 -10.19 -5.83
CA GLN A 13 -5.92 -10.57 -6.21
C GLN A 13 -5.89 -11.61 -7.35
N ALA A 14 -7.04 -11.93 -7.95
CA ALA A 14 -7.18 -12.82 -9.11
C ALA A 14 -6.44 -14.17 -8.97
N MET A 15 -6.35 -14.73 -7.75
CA MET A 15 -5.63 -15.99 -7.54
C MET A 15 -6.25 -17.18 -8.28
N GLU A 16 -7.52 -17.07 -8.74
CA GLU A 16 -8.13 -18.06 -9.64
C GLU A 16 -7.38 -18.19 -10.97
N ASP A 17 -6.87 -17.09 -11.51
CA ASP A 17 -6.23 -17.05 -12.83
C ASP A 17 -4.88 -17.78 -12.83
N SER A 18 -4.30 -18.00 -11.65
CA SER A 18 -3.07 -18.76 -11.52
C SER A 18 -3.28 -20.27 -11.74
N LEU A 19 -4.52 -20.79 -11.66
CA LEU A 19 -4.91 -22.20 -11.89
C LEU A 19 -4.00 -23.26 -11.21
N THR A 20 -3.22 -22.88 -10.19
CA THR A 20 -2.19 -23.73 -9.61
C THR A 20 -2.81 -24.74 -8.65
N ARG A 21 -2.69 -26.04 -8.96
CA ARG A 21 -3.16 -27.14 -8.10
C ARG A 21 -2.17 -27.58 -7.01
N HIS A 22 -0.99 -26.98 -6.96
CA HIS A 22 0.06 -27.32 -5.99
C HIS A 22 0.03 -26.34 -4.81
N GLY A 23 -0.15 -26.86 -3.60
CA GLY A 23 -0.32 -26.07 -2.37
C GLY A 23 0.85 -25.13 -2.08
N GLU A 24 2.08 -25.53 -2.35
CA GLU A 24 3.28 -24.70 -2.15
C GLU A 24 3.25 -23.43 -3.01
N ARG A 25 2.83 -23.55 -4.28
CA ARG A 25 2.70 -22.41 -5.18
C ARG A 25 1.61 -21.45 -4.70
N LEU A 26 0.51 -22.00 -4.17
CA LEU A 26 -0.57 -21.20 -3.61
C LEU A 26 -0.10 -20.42 -2.38
N GLN A 27 0.72 -21.02 -1.52
CA GLN A 27 1.28 -20.36 -0.34
C GLN A 27 2.20 -19.19 -0.71
N ILE A 28 3.06 -19.36 -1.73
CA ILE A 28 3.94 -18.29 -2.22
C ILE A 28 3.11 -17.16 -2.83
N LEU A 29 2.12 -17.47 -3.67
CA LEU A 29 1.23 -16.46 -4.27
C LEU A 29 0.42 -15.73 -3.20
N LEU A 30 -0.05 -16.43 -2.17
CA LEU A 30 -0.74 -15.83 -1.04
C LEU A 30 0.17 -14.84 -0.31
N LEU A 31 1.40 -15.26 0.03
CA LEU A 31 2.39 -14.40 0.67
C LEU A 31 2.72 -13.16 -0.18
N LEU A 32 2.88 -13.34 -1.48
CA LEU A 32 3.15 -12.23 -2.39
C LEU A 32 1.97 -11.26 -2.43
N SER A 33 0.74 -11.78 -2.48
CA SER A 33 -0.48 -10.97 -2.49
C SER A 33 -0.69 -10.19 -1.19
N THR A 34 -0.33 -10.77 -0.04
CA THR A 34 -0.41 -10.09 1.26
C THR A 34 0.67 -9.01 1.36
N LEU A 35 1.90 -9.27 0.89
CA LEU A 35 2.97 -8.27 0.80
C LEU A 35 2.59 -7.11 -0.14
N ALA A 36 2.03 -7.40 -1.30
CA ALA A 36 1.56 -6.39 -2.24
C ALA A 36 0.43 -5.53 -1.64
N THR A 37 -0.50 -6.17 -0.91
CA THR A 37 -1.57 -5.47 -0.19
C THR A 37 -0.99 -4.59 0.92
N PHE A 38 0.00 -5.07 1.65
CA PHE A 38 0.68 -4.31 2.70
C PHE A 38 1.41 -3.08 2.14
N ALA A 39 2.15 -3.24 1.04
CA ALA A 39 2.79 -2.13 0.34
C ALA A 39 1.77 -1.09 -0.16
N THR A 40 0.65 -1.56 -0.71
CA THR A 40 -0.47 -0.69 -1.13
C THR A 40 -1.06 0.09 0.05
N TRP A 41 -1.21 -0.56 1.21
CA TRP A 41 -1.70 0.09 2.42
C TRP A 41 -0.75 1.18 2.93
N LEU A 42 0.55 0.91 2.94
CA LEU A 42 1.58 1.90 3.30
C LEU A 42 1.56 3.12 2.38
N ALA A 43 1.43 2.90 1.06
CA ALA A 43 1.28 3.98 0.09
C ALA A 43 0.04 4.84 0.40
N GLY A 44 -1.09 4.19 0.70
CA GLY A 44 -2.32 4.88 1.09
C GLY A 44 -2.17 5.70 2.38
N LEU A 45 -1.53 5.15 3.41
CA LEU A 45 -1.25 5.86 4.66
C LEU A 45 -0.38 7.09 4.44
N ARG A 46 0.66 6.97 3.60
CA ARG A 46 1.51 8.12 3.25
C ARG A 46 0.71 9.20 2.54
N CYS A 47 -0.16 8.84 1.60
CA CYS A 47 -1.01 9.80 0.90
C CYS A 47 -2.03 10.49 1.83
N GLU A 48 -2.55 9.78 2.83
CA GLU A 48 -3.40 10.37 3.87
C GLU A 48 -2.60 11.32 4.77
N ALA A 49 -1.40 10.92 5.22
CA ALA A 49 -0.54 11.74 6.06
C ALA A 49 -0.05 13.02 5.35
N THR A 50 0.19 12.96 4.03
CA THR A 50 0.59 14.14 3.25
C THR A 50 -0.60 14.99 2.78
N GLY A 51 -1.85 14.60 3.07
CA GLY A 51 -3.06 15.31 2.62
C GLY A 51 -3.32 15.22 1.11
N ILE A 52 -2.62 14.33 0.39
CA ILE A 52 -2.73 14.21 -1.07
C ILE A 52 -3.87 13.27 -1.48
N ALA A 53 -4.41 12.49 -0.53
CA ALA A 53 -5.54 11.58 -0.75
C ALA A 53 -6.73 12.22 -1.48
N GLN A 54 -6.99 13.52 -1.28
CA GLN A 54 -8.07 14.27 -1.94
C GLN A 54 -7.86 14.44 -3.47
N TRP A 55 -6.62 14.47 -3.94
CA TRP A 55 -6.28 14.59 -5.37
C TRP A 55 -6.32 13.23 -6.09
N LEU A 56 -6.23 12.15 -5.31
CA LEU A 56 -6.31 10.77 -5.79
C LEU A 56 -7.77 10.30 -5.92
N SER A 57 -8.68 10.90 -5.15
CA SER A 57 -10.12 10.64 -5.29
C SER A 57 -10.72 11.32 -6.53
N PRO A 58 -11.56 10.62 -7.33
CA PRO A 58 -12.28 11.23 -8.45
C PRO A 58 -13.22 12.36 -8.02
N ARG A 59 -13.67 12.32 -6.77
CA ARG A 59 -14.56 13.32 -6.17
C ARG A 59 -13.89 13.87 -4.92
N SER A 60 -13.59 15.16 -4.92
CA SER A 60 -13.09 15.84 -3.73
C SER A 60 -14.19 15.85 -2.67
N SER A 61 -13.84 15.40 -1.47
CA SER A 61 -14.70 15.48 -0.30
C SER A 61 -13.85 15.70 0.92
N THR A 62 -14.33 16.54 1.82
CA THR A 62 -13.74 16.77 3.14
C THR A 62 -13.88 15.57 4.09
N ARG A 63 -14.66 14.55 3.72
CA ARG A 63 -14.82 13.30 4.49
C ARG A 63 -14.06 12.15 3.82
N LYS A 64 -13.57 11.21 4.62
CA LYS A 64 -12.90 9.99 4.13
C LYS A 64 -13.90 9.08 3.41
N LEU A 65 -14.05 9.27 2.09
CA LEU A 65 -14.98 8.51 1.25
C LEU A 65 -14.43 7.15 0.80
N TYR A 66 -13.10 7.03 0.71
CA TYR A 66 -12.45 5.83 0.18
C TYR A 66 -11.55 5.18 1.24
N LEU A 67 -11.51 3.86 1.20
CA LEU A 67 -10.57 3.06 2.00
C LEU A 67 -9.14 3.43 1.65
N THR A 68 -8.27 3.46 2.65
CA THR A 68 -6.83 3.74 2.52
C THR A 68 -6.17 2.84 1.47
N LEU A 69 -6.59 1.58 1.38
CA LEU A 69 -6.14 0.65 0.34
C LEU A 69 -6.47 1.12 -1.08
N ARG A 70 -7.66 1.69 -1.32
CA ARG A 70 -8.04 2.22 -2.64
C ARG A 70 -7.22 3.45 -2.99
N VAL A 71 -7.02 4.35 -2.02
CA VAL A 71 -6.15 5.52 -2.18
C VAL A 71 -4.73 5.08 -2.51
N GLY A 72 -4.20 4.07 -1.81
CA GLY A 72 -2.90 3.47 -2.08
C GLY A 72 -2.78 2.84 -3.46
N ARG A 73 -3.82 2.15 -3.96
CA ARG A 73 -3.83 1.60 -5.33
C ARG A 73 -3.77 2.70 -6.39
N GLU A 74 -4.57 3.75 -6.23
CA GLU A 74 -4.53 4.91 -7.13
C GLU A 74 -3.17 5.63 -7.06
N ALA A 75 -2.60 5.73 -5.86
CA ALA A 75 -1.29 6.34 -5.66
C ALA A 75 -0.21 5.57 -6.42
N LEU A 76 -0.18 4.24 -6.28
CA LEU A 76 0.74 3.37 -7.03
C LEU A 76 0.48 3.43 -8.54
N ALA A 77 -0.78 3.42 -8.99
CA ALA A 77 -1.13 3.49 -10.41
C ALA A 77 -0.70 4.83 -11.06
N ARG A 78 -0.71 5.92 -10.29
CA ARG A 78 -0.25 7.25 -10.73
C ARG A 78 1.22 7.52 -10.39
N CYS A 79 1.97 6.51 -9.95
CA CYS A 79 3.36 6.63 -9.53
C CYS A 79 3.62 7.69 -8.43
N TRP A 80 2.62 7.97 -7.60
CA TRP A 80 2.59 9.09 -6.66
C TRP A 80 2.70 8.62 -5.20
N PRO A 81 3.48 9.29 -4.32
CA PRO A 81 4.70 10.03 -4.58
C PRO A 81 5.85 9.02 -4.43
N MET A 82 6.03 8.14 -5.42
CA MET A 82 7.17 7.24 -5.41
C MET A 82 8.37 8.02 -5.93
N GLU A 83 9.00 8.82 -5.06
CA GLU A 83 10.43 9.04 -5.21
C GLU A 83 11.09 7.65 -5.38
N PRO A 84 12.13 7.52 -6.22
CA PRO A 84 12.71 6.21 -6.50
C PRO A 84 13.02 5.47 -5.19
N VAL A 85 12.73 4.17 -5.15
CA VAL A 85 12.84 3.33 -3.95
C VAL A 85 14.22 3.46 -3.28
N SER A 86 15.26 3.77 -4.06
CA SER A 86 16.59 4.13 -3.56
C SER A 86 16.57 5.29 -2.56
N ARG A 87 15.86 6.38 -2.83
CA ARG A 87 15.78 7.55 -1.95
C ARG A 87 15.01 7.24 -0.66
N TRP A 88 14.06 6.32 -0.71
CA TRP A 88 13.40 5.78 0.49
C TRP A 88 14.32 4.90 1.32
N LEU A 89 15.06 4.00 0.68
CA LEU A 89 16.05 3.17 1.34
C LEU A 89 17.16 4.02 1.96
N GLU A 90 17.60 5.08 1.28
CA GLU A 90 18.53 6.07 1.81
C GLU A 90 17.98 6.76 3.06
N ARG A 91 16.72 7.21 3.06
CA ARG A 91 16.10 7.81 4.26
C ARG A 91 15.89 6.83 5.41
N LEU A 92 15.65 5.56 5.13
CA LEU A 92 15.56 4.52 6.16
C LEU A 92 16.94 4.19 6.75
N ARG A 93 17.98 4.22 5.92
CA ARG A 93 19.38 3.99 6.35
C ARG A 93 19.95 5.20 7.09
N ALA A 94 19.72 6.39 6.55
CA ALA A 94 20.03 7.67 7.18
C ALA A 94 18.76 8.18 7.85
N LEU A 95 18.39 7.54 8.96
CA LEU A 95 17.26 7.99 9.78
C LEU A 95 17.45 9.47 10.10
N PRO A 96 16.60 10.39 9.58
CA PRO A 96 16.84 11.81 9.71
C PRO A 96 16.87 12.21 11.19
N ASP A 97 17.80 13.08 11.57
CA ASP A 97 18.00 13.46 12.98
C ASP A 97 16.72 14.06 13.60
N ALA A 98 15.91 14.76 12.82
CA ALA A 98 14.59 15.25 13.25
C ALA A 98 13.62 14.12 13.67
N VAL A 99 13.66 12.97 13.00
CA VAL A 99 12.85 11.79 13.35
C VAL A 99 13.44 11.10 14.57
N ARG A 100 14.77 11.06 14.69
CA ARG A 100 15.47 10.53 15.87
C ARG A 100 15.11 11.33 17.12
N GLU A 101 15.12 12.66 17.03
CA GLU A 101 14.74 13.57 18.12
C GLU A 101 13.27 13.41 18.53
N GLN A 102 12.36 13.25 17.56
CA GLN A 102 10.95 12.96 17.84
C GLN A 102 10.73 11.62 18.55
N MET A 103 11.55 10.60 18.25
CA MET A 103 11.47 9.31 18.94
C MET A 103 12.03 9.38 20.37
N THR A 104 13.05 10.20 20.62
CA THR A 104 13.62 10.38 21.96
C THR A 104 12.77 11.26 22.87
N LEU A 105 12.00 12.20 22.32
CA LEU A 105 11.10 13.07 23.08
C LEU A 105 9.78 12.39 23.50
N ALA A 106 9.52 11.18 23.02
CA ALA A 106 8.33 10.40 23.36
C ALA A 106 8.56 9.41 24.53
N LEU A 107 9.70 9.50 25.22
CA LEU A 107 10.05 8.67 26.38
C LEU A 107 10.02 9.44 27.69
#